data_AF-A0A970TYR7-F1
#
_entry.id   AF-A0A970TYR7-F1
#
_cell.length_a   1.000
_cell.length_b   1.000
_cell.length_c   1.000
_cell.angle_alpha   90.00
_cell.angle_beta   90.00
_cell.angle_gamma   90.00
#
_symmetry.space_group_name_H-M   'P 1'
#
loop_
_entity.id
_entity.type
_entity.pdbx_description
1 polymer ?
#
loop_
_entity_poly.entity_id
_entity_poly.type
_entity_poly.pdbx_seq_one_letter_code
_entity_poly.pdbx_strand_id
1 'polypeptide(L)'
;PYTVRIVSDITESNGSSSMATVCGGSLSMMDAGIPIKAPVAGIAMGLIKEEDEIRILSDILGDEDHMGDMDFKVCGTAQGITAFQMDTKVKGLSRKVMEDALEQARRGREHILGEMNKALDAPRPDISPFAPRIFTIKINPDKIREVIGPGGKVIRQIQAETGAEIEIDDDGTVSIAATDKVAADAAIELIQEIVADVEVGKIYTGRVTRIMNFGAFCTVIGNKEGMIHISELADYRVNNVTDILDVGDEVTFKVIEIDQMGRVNLSKIAADRELGTVEPAPEGYQSNPPQGGGGNRPRRDDRRGGKNDRNNNRSGRDRDRGRNR
;
A
#
# COMPACT_ATOMS: atom_id res chain seq x y z
N PRO A 1 -10.11 -4.83 -5.08
CA PRO A 1 -8.66 -4.84 -4.79
C PRO A 1 -7.99 -6.23 -4.79
N TYR A 2 -8.70 -7.32 -5.08
CA TYR A 2 -8.12 -8.67 -5.07
C TYR A 2 -7.86 -9.19 -6.49
N THR A 3 -6.71 -9.84 -6.68
CA THR A 3 -6.48 -10.72 -7.83
C THR A 3 -7.07 -12.09 -7.51
N VAL A 4 -7.94 -12.58 -8.39
CA VAL A 4 -8.63 -13.87 -8.19
C VAL A 4 -7.97 -14.92 -9.08
N ARG A 5 -7.58 -16.05 -8.48
CA ARG A 5 -7.16 -17.25 -9.20
C ARG A 5 -8.19 -18.35 -8.95
N ILE A 6 -8.77 -18.87 -10.01
CA ILE A 6 -9.67 -20.02 -9.99
C ILE A 6 -8.94 -21.19 -10.64
N VAL A 7 -8.94 -22.34 -9.97
CA VAL A 7 -8.46 -23.61 -10.51
C VAL A 7 -9.64 -24.58 -10.48
N SER A 8 -9.88 -25.22 -11.61
CA SER A 8 -10.93 -26.23 -11.74
C SER A 8 -10.27 -27.57 -12.06
N ASP A 9 -10.27 -28.46 -11.09
CA ASP A 9 -9.75 -29.81 -11.24
C ASP A 9 -10.89 -30.76 -11.62
N ILE A 10 -10.80 -31.35 -12.81
CA ILE A 10 -11.83 -32.26 -13.32
C ILE A 10 -11.58 -33.65 -12.74
N THR A 11 -12.35 -34.01 -11.72
CA THR A 11 -12.26 -35.33 -11.07
C THR A 11 -13.02 -36.42 -11.82
N GLU A 12 -14.08 -36.04 -12.54
CA GLU A 12 -14.90 -36.91 -13.38
C GLU A 12 -15.30 -36.16 -14.65
N SER A 13 -15.39 -36.88 -15.78
CA SER A 13 -15.77 -36.29 -17.06
C SER A 13 -16.49 -37.30 -17.94
N ASN A 14 -17.81 -37.15 -18.03
CA ASN A 14 -18.64 -37.86 -19.02
C ASN A 14 -19.56 -36.92 -19.82
N GLY A 15 -19.38 -35.61 -19.64
CA GLY A 15 -20.08 -34.54 -20.34
C GLY A 15 -19.18 -33.31 -20.39
N SER A 16 -19.77 -32.11 -20.44
CA SER A 16 -18.96 -30.88 -20.56
C SER A 16 -18.37 -30.41 -19.23
N SER A 17 -17.16 -30.90 -18.94
CA SER A 17 -16.31 -30.42 -17.84
C SER A 17 -16.04 -28.91 -17.90
N SER A 18 -16.03 -28.32 -19.10
CA SER A 18 -15.90 -26.87 -19.29
C SER A 18 -17.10 -26.09 -18.75
N MET A 19 -18.33 -26.60 -18.90
CA MET A 19 -19.54 -25.94 -18.37
C MET A 19 -19.67 -26.21 -16.87
N ALA A 20 -19.30 -27.41 -16.42
CA ALA A 20 -19.17 -27.70 -14.99
C ALA A 20 -18.19 -26.75 -14.30
N THR A 21 -17.06 -26.42 -14.96
CA THR A 21 -16.08 -25.44 -14.46
C THR A 21 -16.68 -24.04 -14.29
N VAL A 22 -17.55 -23.60 -15.20
CA VAL A 22 -18.24 -22.30 -15.06
C VAL A 22 -19.17 -22.32 -13.85
N CYS A 23 -19.98 -23.37 -13.70
CA CYS A 23 -20.91 -23.52 -12.58
C CYS A 23 -20.17 -23.59 -11.23
N GLY A 24 -19.16 -24.46 -11.14
CA GLY A 24 -18.34 -24.63 -9.95
C GLY A 24 -17.52 -23.38 -9.63
N GLY A 25 -16.97 -22.70 -10.64
CA GLY A 25 -16.27 -21.44 -10.48
C GLY A 25 -17.17 -20.31 -9.96
N SER A 26 -18.42 -20.23 -10.45
CA SER A 26 -19.41 -19.28 -9.94
C SER A 26 -19.69 -19.51 -8.46
N LEU A 27 -19.96 -20.76 -8.06
CA LEU A 27 -20.20 -21.11 -6.65
C LEU A 27 -18.96 -20.87 -5.79
N SER A 28 -17.77 -21.27 -6.26
CA SER A 28 -16.51 -21.09 -5.54
C SER A 28 -16.21 -19.60 -5.30
N MET A 29 -16.47 -18.73 -6.27
CA MET A 29 -16.31 -17.29 -6.09
C MET A 29 -17.29 -16.74 -5.03
N MET A 30 -18.55 -17.15 -5.09
CA MET A 30 -19.56 -16.74 -4.13
C MET A 30 -19.22 -17.23 -2.71
N ASP A 31 -18.77 -18.47 -2.59
CA ASP A 31 -18.36 -19.07 -1.31
C ASP A 31 -17.11 -18.39 -0.73
N ALA A 32 -16.19 -17.93 -1.58
CA ALA A 32 -15.02 -17.14 -1.17
C ALA A 32 -15.37 -15.70 -0.75
N GLY A 33 -16.63 -15.27 -0.88
CA GLY A 33 -17.09 -13.91 -0.56
C GLY A 33 -16.79 -12.88 -1.66
N ILE A 34 -16.56 -13.33 -2.90
CA ILE A 34 -16.31 -12.44 -4.04
C ILE A 34 -17.65 -11.85 -4.49
N PRO A 35 -17.79 -10.51 -4.57
CA PRO A 35 -19.05 -9.85 -4.91
C PRO A 35 -19.31 -9.88 -6.42
N ILE A 36 -19.60 -11.06 -6.98
CA ILE A 36 -20.02 -11.21 -8.37
C ILE A 36 -21.42 -10.60 -8.57
N LYS A 37 -21.68 -10.04 -9.76
CA LYS A 37 -22.96 -9.35 -10.05
C LYS A 37 -24.17 -10.28 -10.06
N ALA A 38 -23.98 -11.51 -10.52
CA ALA A 38 -24.99 -12.56 -10.59
C ALA A 38 -24.31 -13.92 -10.79
N PRO A 39 -24.90 -15.03 -10.33
CA PRO A 39 -24.41 -16.37 -10.61
C PRO A 39 -24.50 -16.70 -12.11
N VAL A 40 -23.52 -17.47 -12.59
CA VAL A 40 -23.39 -17.87 -13.99
C VAL A 40 -23.37 -19.39 -14.07
N ALA A 41 -24.24 -19.96 -14.90
CA ALA A 41 -24.20 -21.39 -15.24
C ALA A 41 -23.89 -21.59 -16.71
N GLY A 42 -23.36 -22.76 -17.03
CA GLY A 42 -23.15 -23.23 -18.39
C GLY A 42 -23.93 -24.51 -18.67
N ILE A 43 -24.28 -24.73 -19.93
CA ILE A 43 -24.81 -26.00 -20.43
C ILE A 43 -24.17 -26.34 -21.77
N ALA A 44 -23.90 -27.63 -21.99
CA ALA A 44 -23.50 -28.14 -23.29
C ALA A 44 -24.70 -28.72 -24.03
N MET A 45 -24.74 -28.46 -25.32
CA MET A 45 -25.86 -28.77 -26.18
C MET A 45 -25.31 -29.44 -27.43
N GLY A 46 -26.06 -30.41 -27.94
CA GLY A 46 -25.72 -31.10 -29.17
C GLY A 46 -26.85 -31.01 -30.17
N LEU A 47 -26.51 -31.32 -31.41
CA LEU A 47 -27.46 -31.43 -32.49
C LEU A 47 -27.10 -32.63 -33.36
N ILE A 48 -28.09 -33.46 -33.66
CA ILE A 48 -28.01 -34.54 -34.63
C ILE A 48 -28.93 -34.19 -35.79
N LYS A 49 -28.42 -34.34 -37.02
CA LYS A 49 -29.13 -34.09 -38.26
C LYS A 49 -29.02 -35.29 -39.18
N GLU A 50 -30.16 -35.92 -39.48
CA GLU A 50 -30.27 -36.97 -40.49
C GLU A 50 -31.22 -36.49 -41.58
N GLU A 51 -30.69 -36.27 -42.79
CA GLU A 51 -31.42 -35.65 -43.91
C GLU A 51 -32.10 -34.32 -43.52
N ASP A 52 -33.42 -34.32 -43.36
CA ASP A 52 -34.25 -33.17 -42.97
C ASP A 52 -34.67 -33.22 -41.48
N GLU A 53 -34.40 -34.30 -40.77
CA GLU A 53 -34.73 -34.44 -39.34
C GLU A 53 -33.62 -33.88 -38.47
N ILE A 54 -33.99 -33.04 -37.49
CA ILE A 54 -33.07 -32.42 -36.55
C ILE A 54 -33.53 -32.70 -35.12
N ARG A 55 -32.59 -33.12 -34.28
CA ARG A 55 -32.78 -33.30 -32.83
C ARG A 55 -31.75 -32.49 -32.07
N ILE A 56 -32.23 -31.71 -31.10
CA ILE A 56 -31.40 -30.91 -30.20
C ILE A 56 -31.31 -31.64 -28.87
N LEU A 57 -30.09 -31.91 -28.44
CA LEU A 57 -29.76 -32.60 -27.20
C LEU A 57 -29.34 -31.59 -26.14
N SER A 58 -29.74 -31.82 -24.89
CA SER A 58 -29.40 -31.00 -23.73
C SER A 58 -28.50 -31.76 -22.78
N ASP A 59 -27.48 -31.09 -22.29
CA ASP A 59 -26.47 -31.64 -21.38
C ASP A 59 -25.81 -32.91 -21.92
N ILE A 60 -25.21 -32.76 -23.09
CA ILE A 60 -24.69 -33.90 -23.85
C ILE A 60 -23.58 -34.65 -23.13
N LEU A 61 -23.60 -35.96 -23.31
CA LEU A 61 -22.53 -36.87 -22.95
C LEU A 61 -21.36 -36.78 -23.95
N GLY A 62 -20.19 -37.31 -23.57
CA GLY A 62 -19.04 -37.38 -24.47
C GLY A 62 -19.31 -38.16 -25.76
N ASP A 63 -20.09 -39.24 -25.69
CA ASP A 63 -20.45 -40.04 -26.86
C ASP A 63 -21.42 -39.28 -27.79
N GLU A 64 -22.36 -38.52 -27.22
CA GLU A 64 -23.32 -37.70 -27.97
C GLU A 64 -22.63 -36.52 -28.69
N ASP A 65 -21.60 -35.94 -28.08
CA ASP A 65 -20.73 -34.93 -28.71
C ASP A 65 -19.93 -35.54 -29.87
N HIS A 66 -19.33 -36.72 -29.63
CA HIS A 66 -18.53 -37.40 -30.64
C HIS A 66 -19.35 -37.73 -31.90
N MET A 67 -20.56 -38.25 -31.70
CA MET A 67 -21.48 -38.65 -32.77
C MET A 67 -22.31 -37.49 -33.35
N GLY A 68 -22.42 -36.37 -32.64
CA GLY A 68 -23.21 -35.21 -33.03
C GLY A 68 -22.64 -34.44 -34.22
N ASP A 69 -23.54 -33.78 -34.94
CA ASP A 69 -23.24 -32.95 -36.11
C ASP A 69 -22.85 -31.51 -35.76
N MET A 70 -23.28 -31.04 -34.58
CA MET A 70 -22.89 -29.77 -34.00
C MET A 70 -22.93 -29.89 -32.48
N ASP A 71 -21.95 -29.27 -31.82
CA ASP A 71 -21.96 -29.01 -30.39
C ASP A 71 -21.84 -27.52 -30.13
N PHE A 72 -22.54 -27.06 -29.09
CA PHE A 72 -22.35 -25.70 -28.61
C PHE A 72 -22.46 -25.64 -27.10
N LYS A 73 -21.73 -24.69 -26.55
CA LYS A 73 -21.60 -24.45 -25.12
C LYS A 73 -22.06 -23.02 -24.88
N VAL A 74 -23.05 -22.87 -24.01
CA VAL A 74 -23.58 -21.55 -23.68
C VAL A 74 -23.55 -21.37 -22.18
N CYS A 75 -22.99 -20.24 -21.75
CA CYS A 75 -23.03 -19.83 -20.36
C CYS A 75 -23.62 -18.44 -20.20
N GLY A 76 -24.19 -18.18 -19.03
CA GLY A 76 -24.90 -16.94 -18.78
C GLY A 76 -25.58 -16.89 -17.42
N THR A 77 -26.10 -15.71 -17.13
CA THR A 77 -26.96 -15.45 -15.98
C THR A 77 -28.43 -15.68 -16.37
N ALA A 78 -29.36 -15.43 -15.44
CA ALA A 78 -30.78 -15.34 -15.75
C ALA A 78 -31.13 -14.18 -16.72
N GLN A 79 -30.26 -13.16 -16.82
CA GLN A 79 -30.52 -11.96 -17.64
C GLN A 79 -29.97 -12.08 -19.06
N GLY A 80 -29.04 -12.99 -19.32
CA GLY A 80 -28.43 -13.10 -20.64
C GLY A 80 -27.24 -14.03 -20.71
N ILE A 81 -26.71 -14.16 -21.92
CA ILE A 81 -25.53 -14.97 -22.25
C ILE A 81 -24.27 -14.18 -21.97
N THR A 82 -23.30 -14.81 -21.31
CA THR A 82 -21.96 -14.23 -21.05
C THR A 82 -20.91 -14.79 -22.00
N ALA A 83 -21.04 -16.04 -22.44
CA ALA A 83 -20.22 -16.59 -23.50
C ALA A 83 -20.98 -17.66 -24.29
N PHE A 84 -20.59 -17.80 -25.55
CA PHE A 84 -21.13 -18.77 -26.48
C PHE A 84 -19.98 -19.33 -27.31
N GLN A 85 -19.85 -20.65 -27.35
CA GLN A 85 -18.92 -21.38 -28.19
C GLN A 85 -19.71 -22.39 -29.01
N MET A 86 -19.39 -22.53 -30.30
CA MET A 86 -20.07 -23.46 -31.19
C MET A 86 -19.05 -24.07 -32.14
N ASP A 87 -19.14 -25.37 -32.31
CA ASP A 87 -18.44 -26.13 -33.34
C ASP A 87 -19.47 -26.88 -34.18
N THR A 88 -19.31 -26.85 -35.50
CA THR A 88 -20.28 -27.42 -36.44
C THR A 88 -19.57 -28.20 -37.51
N LYS A 89 -19.95 -29.47 -37.67
CA LYS A 89 -19.45 -30.36 -38.72
C LYS A 89 -20.30 -30.26 -39.98
N VAL A 90 -21.50 -29.68 -39.87
CA VAL A 90 -22.49 -29.58 -40.96
C VAL A 90 -22.70 -28.14 -41.45
N LYS A 91 -23.12 -28.01 -42.71
CA LYS A 91 -23.54 -26.75 -43.33
C LYS A 91 -25.07 -26.66 -43.36
N GLY A 92 -25.59 -25.43 -43.31
CA GLY A 92 -27.01 -25.18 -43.61
C GLY A 92 -27.97 -25.31 -42.42
N LEU A 93 -27.53 -24.95 -41.22
CA LEU A 93 -28.45 -24.78 -40.09
C LEU A 93 -29.29 -23.52 -40.31
N SER A 94 -30.62 -23.68 -40.28
CA SER A 94 -31.53 -22.54 -40.42
C SER A 94 -31.49 -21.69 -39.15
N ARG A 95 -31.77 -20.39 -39.29
CA ARG A 95 -31.90 -19.48 -38.15
C ARG A 95 -32.91 -19.98 -37.11
N LYS A 96 -34.01 -20.58 -37.58
CA LYS A 96 -35.06 -21.13 -36.71
C LYS A 96 -34.52 -22.24 -35.81
N VAL A 97 -33.72 -23.15 -36.36
CA VAL A 97 -33.10 -24.25 -35.59
C VAL A 97 -32.16 -23.70 -34.51
N MET A 98 -31.40 -22.65 -34.83
CA MET A 98 -30.53 -21.98 -33.85
C MET A 98 -31.33 -21.28 -32.75
N GLU A 99 -32.45 -20.63 -33.09
CA GLU A 99 -33.36 -20.01 -32.11
C GLU A 99 -33.95 -21.06 -31.17
N ASP A 100 -34.44 -22.18 -31.71
CA ASP A 100 -34.98 -23.30 -30.94
C ASP A 100 -33.91 -23.91 -30.01
N ALA A 101 -32.68 -24.10 -30.52
CA ALA A 101 -31.55 -24.64 -29.77
C ALA A 101 -31.13 -23.71 -28.62
N LEU A 102 -31.07 -22.41 -28.85
CA LEU A 102 -30.74 -21.42 -27.82
C LEU A 102 -31.83 -21.30 -26.77
N GLU A 103 -33.11 -21.42 -27.13
CA GLU A 103 -34.21 -21.43 -26.17
C GLU A 103 -34.19 -22.69 -25.31
N GLN A 104 -33.93 -23.87 -25.89
CA GLN A 104 -33.74 -25.10 -25.13
C GLN A 104 -32.55 -24.99 -24.17
N ALA A 105 -31.44 -24.42 -24.65
CA ALA A 105 -30.27 -24.17 -23.83
C ALA A 105 -30.51 -23.16 -22.71
N ARG A 106 -31.32 -22.12 -22.94
CA ARG A 106 -31.73 -21.16 -21.89
C ARG A 106 -32.46 -21.88 -20.77
N ARG A 107 -33.43 -22.75 -21.09
CA ARG A 107 -34.18 -23.53 -20.09
C ARG A 107 -33.28 -24.46 -19.29
N GLY A 108 -32.38 -25.17 -19.97
CA GLY A 108 -31.41 -26.05 -19.29
C GLY A 108 -30.47 -25.26 -18.37
N ARG A 109 -29.96 -24.11 -18.84
CA ARG A 109 -29.12 -23.22 -18.02
C ARG A 109 -29.88 -22.68 -16.79
N GLU A 110 -31.13 -22.28 -16.95
CA GLU A 110 -31.98 -21.82 -15.84
C GLU A 110 -32.26 -22.93 -14.83
N HIS A 111 -32.44 -24.16 -15.29
CA HIS A 111 -32.53 -25.32 -14.41
C HIS A 111 -31.25 -25.51 -13.59
N ILE A 112 -30.08 -25.49 -14.23
CA ILE A 112 -28.78 -25.61 -13.54
C ILE A 112 -28.57 -24.46 -12.54
N LEU A 113 -28.87 -23.21 -12.93
CA LEU A 113 -28.84 -22.06 -12.01
C LEU A 113 -29.76 -22.29 -10.81
N GLY A 114 -30.94 -22.85 -11.03
CA GLY A 114 -31.87 -23.21 -9.96
C GLY A 114 -31.27 -24.20 -8.97
N GLU A 115 -30.60 -25.25 -9.46
CA GLU A 115 -29.90 -26.21 -8.59
C GLU A 115 -28.71 -25.59 -7.86
N MET A 116 -27.92 -24.75 -8.52
CA MET A 116 -26.81 -24.01 -7.89
C MET A 116 -27.31 -23.12 -6.75
N ASN A 117 -28.41 -22.39 -6.97
CA ASN A 117 -28.97 -21.48 -5.97
C ASN A 117 -29.51 -22.20 -4.73
N LYS A 118 -29.85 -23.49 -4.82
CA LYS A 118 -30.19 -24.29 -3.63
C LYS A 118 -28.98 -24.51 -2.72
N ALA A 119 -27.77 -24.54 -3.29
CA ALA A 119 -26.53 -24.68 -2.54
C ALA A 119 -26.03 -23.33 -2.01
N LEU A 120 -26.04 -22.29 -2.86
CA LEU A 120 -25.64 -20.93 -2.49
C LEU A 120 -26.30 -19.92 -3.45
N ASP A 121 -27.19 -19.08 -2.92
CA ASP A 121 -28.00 -18.13 -3.69
C ASP A 121 -27.38 -16.72 -3.81
N ALA A 122 -26.48 -16.36 -2.89
CA ALA A 122 -25.76 -15.09 -2.89
C ALA A 122 -24.29 -15.27 -2.45
N PRO A 123 -23.36 -14.39 -2.88
CA PRO A 123 -22.02 -14.34 -2.31
C PRO A 123 -22.05 -14.21 -0.80
N ARG A 124 -21.10 -14.86 -0.11
CA ARG A 124 -20.94 -14.65 1.33
C ARG A 124 -20.66 -13.17 1.63
N PRO A 125 -21.18 -12.63 2.75
CA PRO A 125 -21.03 -11.20 3.07
C PRO A 125 -19.58 -10.82 3.35
N ASP A 126 -18.80 -11.75 3.89
CA ASP A 126 -17.40 -11.56 4.22
C ASP A 126 -16.51 -12.49 3.39
N ILE A 127 -15.32 -11.99 3.08
CA ILE A 127 -14.24 -12.78 2.48
C ILE A 127 -13.79 -13.85 3.48
N SER A 128 -13.42 -15.02 2.95
CA SER A 128 -12.90 -16.16 3.72
C SER A 128 -11.86 -15.72 4.78
N PRO A 129 -11.90 -16.27 6.01
CA PRO A 129 -10.93 -15.94 7.05
C PRO A 129 -9.50 -16.36 6.70
N PHE A 130 -9.32 -17.27 5.73
CA PHE A 130 -8.02 -17.71 5.25
C PHE A 130 -7.50 -16.87 4.08
N ALA A 131 -8.35 -16.04 3.48
CA ALA A 131 -7.91 -15.14 2.43
C ALA A 131 -7.29 -13.89 3.06
N PRO A 132 -6.17 -13.38 2.52
CA PRO A 132 -5.61 -12.10 2.95
C PRO A 132 -6.67 -11.02 2.85
N ARG A 133 -6.80 -10.19 3.88
CA ARG A 133 -7.65 -9.01 3.87
C ARG A 133 -6.80 -7.81 3.45
N ILE A 134 -7.29 -7.06 2.48
CA ILE A 134 -6.68 -5.82 2.04
C ILE A 134 -7.41 -4.67 2.73
N PHE A 135 -6.68 -3.95 3.57
CA PHE A 135 -7.10 -2.72 4.20
C PHE A 135 -6.53 -1.55 3.40
N THR A 136 -7.33 -0.51 3.21
CA THR A 136 -6.90 0.67 2.46
C THR A 136 -7.00 1.90 3.36
N ILE A 137 -5.89 2.61 3.50
CA ILE A 137 -5.83 3.90 4.17
C ILE A 137 -5.33 4.97 3.19
N LYS A 138 -5.66 6.23 3.44
CA LYS A 138 -5.20 7.34 2.62
C LYS A 138 -4.29 8.25 3.42
N ILE A 139 -3.12 8.53 2.89
CA ILE A 139 -2.10 9.41 3.48
C ILE A 139 -1.87 10.63 2.57
N ASN A 140 -1.25 11.67 3.10
CA ASN A 140 -0.84 12.81 2.29
C ASN A 140 0.26 12.36 1.29
N PRO A 141 0.11 12.60 -0.03
CA PRO A 141 1.12 12.26 -1.04
C PRO A 141 2.53 12.77 -0.72
N ASP A 142 2.65 13.93 -0.06
CA ASP A 142 3.96 14.50 0.30
C ASP A 142 4.73 13.61 1.30
N LYS A 143 4.01 12.80 2.08
CA LYS A 143 4.55 11.92 3.13
C LYS A 143 4.85 10.50 2.66
N ILE A 144 4.54 10.16 1.40
CA ILE A 144 4.86 8.85 0.82
C ILE A 144 6.35 8.54 0.98
N ARG A 145 7.21 9.54 0.78
CA ARG A 145 8.67 9.40 0.91
C ARG A 145 9.11 9.01 2.33
N GLU A 146 8.39 9.48 3.34
CA GLU A 146 8.67 9.18 4.75
C GLU A 146 8.31 7.73 5.08
N VAL A 147 7.16 7.25 4.59
CA VAL A 147 6.68 5.88 4.81
C VAL A 147 7.53 4.85 4.07
N ILE A 148 7.95 5.14 2.83
CA ILE A 148 8.85 4.25 2.08
C ILE A 148 10.26 4.28 2.70
N GLY A 149 10.73 5.46 3.07
CA GLY A 149 12.09 5.70 3.55
C GLY A 149 13.17 5.49 2.47
N PRO A 150 14.45 5.76 2.80
CA PRO A 150 15.55 5.64 1.84
C PRO A 150 15.69 4.21 1.32
N GLY A 151 15.49 4.01 0.02
CA GLY A 151 15.59 2.71 -0.65
C GLY A 151 14.52 1.69 -0.22
N GLY A 152 13.38 2.14 0.34
CA GLY A 152 12.33 1.25 0.83
C GLY A 152 12.65 0.60 2.18
N LYS A 153 13.61 1.12 2.94
CA LYS A 153 14.03 0.51 4.21
C LYS A 153 12.93 0.52 5.27
N VAL A 154 12.18 1.61 5.37
CA VAL A 154 11.15 1.78 6.41
C VAL A 154 9.96 0.89 6.12
N ILE A 155 9.42 0.93 4.90
CA ILE A 155 8.31 0.05 4.50
C ILE A 155 8.66 -1.43 4.64
N ARG A 156 9.89 -1.85 4.29
CA ARG A 156 10.35 -3.24 4.48
C ARG A 156 10.47 -3.62 5.95
N GLN A 157 10.84 -2.69 6.82
CA GLN A 157 10.90 -2.93 8.25
C GLN A 157 9.48 -3.15 8.81
N ILE A 158 8.51 -2.31 8.43
CA ILE A 158 7.11 -2.48 8.83
C ILE A 158 6.58 -3.84 8.34
N GLN A 159 6.84 -4.19 7.07
CA GLN A 159 6.46 -5.49 6.51
C GLN A 159 7.10 -6.67 7.27
N ALA A 160 8.37 -6.54 7.67
CA ALA A 160 9.08 -7.59 8.41
C ALA A 160 8.61 -7.73 9.86
N GLU A 161 8.24 -6.63 10.52
CA GLU A 161 7.74 -6.62 11.90
C GLU A 161 6.30 -7.11 12.00
N THR A 162 5.46 -6.74 11.04
CA THR A 162 4.02 -7.05 11.06
C THR A 162 3.66 -8.31 10.28
N GLY A 163 4.50 -8.71 9.31
CA GLY A 163 4.17 -9.77 8.35
C GLY A 163 3.13 -9.36 7.30
N ALA A 164 2.66 -8.11 7.31
CA ALA A 164 1.75 -7.58 6.30
C ALA A 164 2.51 -7.18 5.03
N GLU A 165 1.86 -7.28 3.88
CA GLU A 165 2.34 -6.77 2.61
C GLU A 165 1.74 -5.38 2.38
N ILE A 166 2.59 -4.39 2.06
CA ILE A 166 2.21 -2.97 2.01
C ILE A 166 2.59 -2.42 0.64
N GLU A 167 1.60 -1.87 -0.06
CA GLU A 167 1.75 -1.21 -1.35
C GLU A 167 1.25 0.23 -1.23
N ILE A 168 1.98 1.18 -1.83
CA ILE A 168 1.66 2.61 -1.76
C ILE A 168 1.58 3.15 -3.18
N ASP A 169 0.42 3.72 -3.52
CA ASP A 169 0.18 4.41 -4.78
C ASP A 169 0.63 5.88 -4.71
N ASP A 170 0.95 6.46 -5.88
CA ASP A 170 1.41 7.85 -6.01
C ASP A 170 0.37 8.89 -5.54
N ASP A 171 -0.91 8.50 -5.42
CA ASP A 171 -2.00 9.35 -4.95
C ASP A 171 -2.18 9.35 -3.41
N GLY A 172 -1.28 8.63 -2.70
CA GLY A 172 -1.31 8.48 -1.25
C GLY A 172 -2.22 7.36 -0.76
N THR A 173 -2.74 6.50 -1.65
CA THR A 173 -3.47 5.30 -1.24
C THR A 173 -2.50 4.23 -0.78
N VAL A 174 -2.67 3.71 0.43
CA VAL A 174 -1.84 2.64 0.99
C VAL A 174 -2.71 1.40 1.17
N SER A 175 -2.35 0.33 0.47
CA SER A 175 -2.99 -0.99 0.54
C SER A 175 -2.16 -1.92 1.42
N ILE A 176 -2.78 -2.45 2.47
CA ILE A 176 -2.16 -3.30 3.48
C ILE A 176 -2.85 -4.66 3.42
N ALA A 177 -2.16 -5.66 2.89
CA ALA A 177 -2.64 -7.04 2.83
C ALA A 177 -2.09 -7.84 4.01
N ALA A 178 -2.97 -8.38 4.84
CA ALA A 178 -2.59 -9.28 5.93
C ALA A 178 -3.59 -10.44 6.09
N THR A 179 -3.11 -11.60 6.53
CA THR A 179 -3.96 -12.77 6.81
C THR A 179 -4.80 -12.60 8.07
N ASP A 180 -4.33 -11.78 9.01
CA ASP A 180 -4.96 -11.52 10.29
C ASP A 180 -5.17 -10.03 10.50
N LYS A 181 -6.27 -9.70 11.18
CA LYS A 181 -6.61 -8.31 11.47
C LYS A 181 -5.58 -7.65 12.39
N VAL A 182 -4.95 -8.42 13.28
CA VAL A 182 -3.97 -7.88 14.25
C VAL A 182 -2.72 -7.38 13.54
N ALA A 183 -2.16 -8.15 12.60
CA ALA A 183 -1.05 -7.69 11.76
C ALA A 183 -1.41 -6.45 10.92
N ALA A 184 -2.61 -6.42 10.34
CA ALA A 184 -3.07 -5.25 9.59
C ALA A 184 -3.19 -4.01 10.46
N ASP A 185 -3.83 -4.12 11.63
CA ASP A 185 -4.03 -3.01 12.56
C ASP A 185 -2.67 -2.48 13.05
N ALA A 186 -1.72 -3.35 13.37
CA ALA A 186 -0.35 -2.96 13.75
C ALA A 186 0.39 -2.23 12.61
N ALA A 187 0.26 -2.69 11.36
CA ALA A 187 0.84 -2.01 10.21
C ALA A 187 0.21 -0.63 9.97
N ILE A 188 -1.13 -0.52 10.13
CA ILE A 188 -1.85 0.74 10.04
C ILE A 188 -1.35 1.73 11.10
N GLU A 189 -1.22 1.29 12.36
CA GLU A 189 -0.73 2.13 13.46
C GLU A 189 0.68 2.66 13.18
N LEU A 190 1.62 1.79 12.76
CA LEU A 190 2.99 2.20 12.42
C LEU A 190 3.02 3.21 11.27
N ILE A 191 2.21 3.02 10.23
CA ILE A 191 2.12 3.98 9.12
C ILE A 191 1.53 5.30 9.61
N GLN A 192 0.48 5.26 10.45
CA GLN A 192 -0.13 6.47 11.00
C GLN A 192 0.83 7.24 11.91
N GLU A 193 1.65 6.57 12.71
CA GLU A 193 2.68 7.21 13.53
C GLU A 193 3.73 7.95 12.68
N ILE A 194 4.16 7.36 11.56
CA ILE A 194 5.10 8.00 10.64
C ILE A 194 4.46 9.23 9.99
N VAL A 195 3.21 9.09 9.56
CA VAL A 195 2.47 10.13 8.84
C VAL A 195 1.92 11.20 9.79
N ALA A 196 1.85 10.95 11.09
CA ALA A 196 1.35 11.89 12.09
C ALA A 196 2.08 13.23 12.00
N ASP A 197 1.32 14.32 11.95
CA ASP A 197 1.87 15.66 11.95
C ASP A 197 2.27 16.07 13.37
N VAL A 198 3.41 16.76 13.44
CA VAL A 198 3.81 17.45 14.65
C VAL A 198 2.97 18.72 14.73
N GLU A 199 1.97 18.73 15.60
CA GLU A 199 1.11 19.89 15.81
C GLU A 199 1.84 20.99 16.60
N VAL A 200 1.86 22.21 16.04
CA VAL A 200 2.34 23.40 16.74
C VAL A 200 1.48 23.66 17.98
N GLY A 201 2.12 23.89 19.12
CA GLY A 201 1.46 24.15 20.39
C GLY A 201 1.19 22.91 21.23
N LYS A 202 1.49 21.70 20.74
CA LYS A 202 1.32 20.46 21.51
C LYS A 202 2.60 20.10 22.27
N ILE A 203 2.41 19.50 23.44
CA ILE A 203 3.48 19.01 24.30
C ILE A 203 3.76 17.54 23.95
N TYR A 204 5.02 17.22 23.72
CA TYR A 204 5.52 15.88 23.45
C TYR A 204 6.61 15.52 24.46
N THR A 205 6.82 14.22 24.67
CA THR A 205 7.95 13.71 25.43
C THR A 205 8.82 12.89 24.51
N GLY A 206 10.11 13.17 24.50
CA GLY A 206 11.04 12.65 23.51
C GLY A 206 12.44 12.47 24.06
N ARG A 207 13.25 11.62 23.40
CA ARG A 207 14.64 11.39 23.81
C ARG A 207 15.61 12.32 23.10
N VAL A 208 16.65 12.76 23.81
CA VAL A 208 17.75 13.54 23.24
C VAL A 208 18.61 12.65 22.34
N THR A 209 18.62 12.93 21.04
CA THR A 209 19.41 12.17 20.06
C THR A 209 20.83 12.69 19.95
N ARG A 210 21.01 14.01 20.03
CA ARG A 210 22.33 14.67 19.98
C ARG A 210 22.30 16.05 20.61
N ILE A 211 23.44 16.47 21.13
CA ILE A 211 23.64 17.79 21.73
C ILE A 211 24.65 18.57 20.90
N MET A 212 24.37 19.85 20.69
CA MET A 212 25.25 20.84 20.06
C MET A 212 25.44 22.03 21.01
N ASN A 213 26.44 22.87 20.76
CA ASN A 213 26.72 24.04 21.59
C ASN A 213 25.56 25.05 21.67
N PHE A 214 24.65 25.03 20.70
CA PHE A 214 23.52 25.98 20.60
C PHE A 214 22.15 25.35 20.91
N GLY A 215 22.10 24.04 21.20
CA GLY A 215 20.82 23.36 21.46
C GLY A 215 20.91 21.84 21.49
N ALA A 216 19.80 21.20 21.85
CA ALA A 216 19.64 19.75 21.87
C ALA A 216 18.61 19.32 20.81
N PHE A 217 18.89 18.24 20.10
CA PHE A 217 17.93 17.60 19.19
C PHE A 217 17.22 16.47 19.92
N CYS A 218 15.90 16.46 19.84
CA CYS A 218 15.05 15.47 20.49
C CYS A 218 14.09 14.84 19.48
N THR A 219 13.80 13.55 19.64
CA THR A 219 12.78 12.85 18.84
C THR A 219 11.39 13.29 19.28
N VAL A 220 10.55 13.78 18.36
CA VAL A 220 9.20 14.31 18.68
C VAL A 220 8.13 13.23 18.52
N ILE A 221 8.00 12.67 17.30
CA ILE A 221 7.11 11.55 16.96
C ILE A 221 7.80 10.71 15.89
N GLY A 222 7.84 9.39 16.06
CA GLY A 222 8.45 8.46 15.10
C GLY A 222 9.90 8.83 14.78
N ASN A 223 10.17 9.18 13.51
CA ASN A 223 11.50 9.58 13.03
C ASN A 223 11.72 11.10 12.93
N LYS A 224 10.78 11.93 13.41
CA LYS A 224 10.89 13.40 13.32
C LYS A 224 11.70 13.95 14.49
N GLU A 225 12.76 14.71 14.18
CA GLU A 225 13.58 15.42 15.16
C GLU A 225 13.17 16.89 15.25
N GLY A 226 13.13 17.44 16.45
CA GLY A 226 13.03 18.88 16.70
C GLY A 226 14.23 19.37 17.51
N MET A 227 14.49 20.66 17.47
CA MET A 227 15.62 21.29 18.16
C MET A 227 15.11 22.20 19.29
N ILE A 228 15.61 21.97 20.49
CA ILE A 228 15.48 22.90 21.62
C ILE A 228 16.70 23.82 21.60
N HIS A 229 16.48 25.12 21.38
CA HIS A 229 17.55 26.11 21.46
C HIS A 229 18.03 26.30 22.92
N ILE A 230 19.30 26.64 23.14
CA ILE A 230 19.87 26.78 24.50
C ILE A 230 19.10 27.77 25.39
N SER A 231 18.47 28.79 24.80
CA SER A 231 17.63 29.76 25.52
C SER A 231 16.26 29.23 25.93
N GLU A 232 15.84 28.08 25.39
CA GLU A 232 14.53 27.46 25.62
C GLU A 232 14.63 26.20 26.51
N LEU A 233 15.81 25.94 27.10
CA LEU A 233 16.07 24.81 27.99
C LEU A 233 15.65 25.06 29.44
N ALA A 234 15.86 26.27 29.95
CA ALA A 234 15.54 26.64 31.32
C ALA A 234 15.26 28.15 31.42
N ASP A 235 14.50 28.53 32.44
CA ASP A 235 14.14 29.92 32.77
C ASP A 235 15.32 30.76 33.29
N TYR A 236 16.45 30.11 33.61
CA TYR A 236 17.71 30.74 33.96
C TYR A 236 18.75 30.64 32.83
N ARG A 237 19.80 31.47 32.90
CA ARG A 237 20.86 31.49 31.89
C ARG A 237 21.69 30.21 31.95
N VAL A 238 21.62 29.42 30.88
CA VAL A 238 22.39 28.19 30.68
C VAL A 238 23.64 28.50 29.85
N ASN A 239 24.81 28.06 30.32
CA ASN A 239 26.06 28.27 29.60
C ASN A 239 26.37 27.11 28.64
N ASN A 240 26.12 25.86 29.05
CA ASN A 240 26.24 24.70 28.17
C ASN A 240 24.98 23.82 28.25
N VAL A 241 24.58 23.27 27.11
CA VAL A 241 23.42 22.36 27.02
C VAL A 241 23.62 21.09 27.87
N THR A 242 24.87 20.63 27.95
CA THR A 242 25.30 19.48 28.77
C THR A 242 25.16 19.69 30.27
N ASP A 243 24.90 20.92 30.72
CA ASP A 243 24.67 21.20 32.13
C ASP A 243 23.25 20.79 32.56
N ILE A 244 22.35 20.52 31.60
CA ILE A 244 20.92 20.26 31.83
C ILE A 244 20.46 18.95 31.20
N LEU A 245 20.99 18.61 30.03
CA LEU A 245 20.58 17.43 29.26
C LEU A 245 21.80 16.61 28.87
N ASP A 246 21.67 15.30 28.96
CA ASP A 246 22.60 14.34 28.37
C ASP A 246 21.99 13.63 27.17
N VAL A 247 22.85 13.09 26.29
CA VAL A 247 22.39 12.29 25.15
C VAL A 247 21.71 11.02 25.68
N GLY A 248 20.47 10.79 25.25
CA GLY A 248 19.64 9.68 25.70
C GLY A 248 18.59 10.04 26.76
N ASP A 249 18.64 11.25 27.33
CA ASP A 249 17.67 11.71 28.32
C ASP A 249 16.28 11.88 27.71
N GLU A 250 15.25 11.63 28.52
CA GLU A 250 13.85 11.83 28.16
C GLU A 250 13.38 13.20 28.63
N VAL A 251 12.89 14.02 27.71
CA VAL A 251 12.56 15.43 27.94
C VAL A 251 11.17 15.73 27.41
N THR A 252 10.37 16.44 28.21
CA THR A 252 9.07 16.97 27.81
C THR A 252 9.24 18.38 27.25
N PHE A 253 8.68 18.64 26.06
CA PHE A 253 8.83 19.91 25.36
C PHE A 253 7.59 20.26 24.52
N LYS A 254 7.38 21.55 24.28
CA LYS A 254 6.29 22.07 23.45
C LYS A 254 6.82 22.45 22.08
N VAL A 255 6.07 22.15 21.03
CA VAL A 255 6.38 22.63 19.68
C VAL A 255 5.97 24.09 19.57
N ILE A 256 6.94 24.98 19.37
CA ILE A 256 6.67 26.43 19.24
C ILE A 256 6.34 26.79 17.79
N GLU A 257 7.14 26.30 16.85
CA GLU A 257 7.07 26.71 15.46
C GLU A 257 7.63 25.60 14.56
N ILE A 258 7.08 25.51 13.34
CA ILE A 258 7.70 24.75 12.26
C ILE A 258 8.08 25.78 11.20
N ASP A 259 9.37 25.89 10.91
CA ASP A 259 9.86 26.89 9.97
C ASP A 259 9.53 26.52 8.50
N GLN A 260 9.79 27.45 7.58
CA GLN A 260 9.55 27.23 6.14
C GLN A 260 10.38 26.10 5.51
N MET A 261 11.42 25.63 6.21
CA MET A 261 12.25 24.49 5.81
C MET A 261 11.80 23.17 6.48
N GLY A 262 10.72 23.18 7.25
CA GLY A 262 10.18 22.02 7.96
C GLY A 262 10.92 21.68 9.25
N ARG A 263 11.78 22.56 9.78
CA ARG A 263 12.48 22.34 11.05
C ARG A 263 11.57 22.67 12.22
N VAL A 264 11.45 21.74 13.15
CA VAL A 264 10.58 21.86 14.34
C VAL A 264 11.36 22.52 15.47
N ASN A 265 10.94 23.71 15.89
CA ASN A 265 11.48 24.40 17.05
C ASN A 265 10.72 23.99 18.31
N LEU A 266 11.46 23.51 19.30
CA LEU A 266 10.94 22.98 20.56
C LEU A 266 11.32 23.90 21.73
N SER A 267 10.50 23.91 22.77
CA SER A 267 10.83 24.59 24.03
C SER A 267 10.43 23.79 25.24
N LYS A 268 11.40 23.61 26.15
CA LYS A 268 11.18 22.99 27.45
C LYS A 268 10.51 23.99 28.40
N ILE A 269 10.93 25.26 28.37
CA ILE A 269 10.32 26.32 29.21
C ILE A 269 8.82 26.47 28.92
N ALA A 270 8.43 26.45 27.64
CA ALA A 270 7.03 26.60 27.26
C ALA A 270 6.17 25.40 27.71
N ALA A 271 6.73 24.18 27.72
CA ALA A 271 6.08 23.01 28.31
C ALA A 271 6.01 23.12 29.84
N ASP A 272 7.12 23.47 30.49
CA ASP A 272 7.24 23.58 31.95
C ASP A 272 6.26 24.63 32.53
N ARG A 273 6.06 25.76 31.82
CA ARG A 273 5.09 26.81 32.19
C ARG A 273 3.64 26.36 32.04
N GLU A 274 3.32 25.60 31.00
CA GLU A 274 1.97 25.10 30.76
C GLU A 274 1.60 23.93 31.68
N LEU A 275 2.60 23.13 32.07
CA LEU A 275 2.48 22.06 33.07
C LEU A 275 2.53 22.58 34.53
N GLY A 276 2.71 23.89 34.74
CA GLY A 276 2.65 24.53 36.06
C GLY A 276 3.89 24.31 36.95
N THR A 277 5.03 23.93 36.35
CA THR A 277 6.29 23.67 37.08
C THR A 277 7.18 24.90 37.24
N VAL A 278 6.88 26.00 36.53
CA VAL A 278 7.58 27.30 36.62
C VAL A 278 6.54 28.42 36.61
N GLU A 279 6.77 29.50 37.39
CA GLU A 279 5.86 30.66 37.43
C GLU A 279 5.70 31.31 36.03
N PRO A 280 4.48 31.74 35.66
CA PRO A 280 4.22 32.36 34.36
C PRO A 280 4.99 33.68 34.22
N ALA A 281 5.50 33.94 33.01
CA ALA A 281 6.22 35.17 32.73
C ALA A 281 5.31 36.40 32.92
N PRO A 282 5.82 37.51 33.49
CA PRO A 282 5.06 38.76 33.58
C PRO A 282 4.61 39.24 32.20
N GLU A 283 3.43 39.85 32.11
CA GLU A 283 2.94 40.49 30.89
C GLU A 283 3.96 41.54 30.40
N GLY A 284 4.55 41.31 29.21
CA GLY A 284 5.50 42.21 28.56
C GLY A 284 6.94 41.70 28.39
N TYR A 285 7.23 40.43 28.67
CA TYR A 285 8.58 39.88 28.44
C TYR A 285 8.94 39.82 26.95
N GLN A 286 9.82 40.72 26.50
CA GLN A 286 10.47 40.65 25.19
C GLN A 286 11.83 39.95 25.34
N SER A 287 12.03 38.86 24.59
CA SER A 287 13.33 38.19 24.49
C SER A 287 14.38 39.15 23.95
N ASN A 288 15.44 39.41 24.72
CA ASN A 288 16.54 40.26 24.27
C ASN A 288 17.23 39.65 23.03
N PRO A 289 17.39 40.40 21.93
CA PRO A 289 18.20 39.95 20.81
C PRO A 289 19.67 39.81 21.23
N PRO A 290 20.47 38.95 20.57
CA PRO A 290 21.88 38.79 20.90
C PRO A 290 22.63 40.10 20.62
N GLN A 291 23.16 40.75 21.66
CA GLN A 291 24.09 41.86 21.49
C GLN A 291 25.41 41.31 20.92
N GLY A 292 25.64 41.57 19.64
CA GLY A 292 26.90 41.28 18.96
C GLY A 292 28.07 42.00 19.64
N GLY A 293 29.03 41.22 20.12
CA GLY A 293 30.27 41.72 20.72
C GLY A 293 31.13 42.47 19.70
N GLY A 294 31.15 43.80 19.80
CA GLY A 294 32.08 44.67 19.09
C GLY A 294 33.51 44.48 19.59
N GLY A 295 34.29 43.67 18.86
CA GLY A 295 35.74 43.53 19.02
C GLY A 295 36.49 44.49 18.11
N ASN A 296 36.94 45.61 18.69
CA ASN A 296 37.78 46.64 18.09
C ASN A 296 39.11 46.04 17.56
N ARG A 297 39.33 46.02 16.23
CA ARG A 297 40.64 45.66 15.63
C ARG A 297 41.36 46.94 15.14
N PRO A 298 42.61 47.21 15.54
CA PRO A 298 43.36 48.32 14.98
C PRO A 298 43.82 48.02 13.56
N ARG A 299 43.67 49.02 12.68
CA ARG A 299 44.24 49.08 11.33
C ARG A 299 45.76 48.90 11.36
N ARG A 300 46.29 48.10 10.44
CA ARG A 300 47.70 48.19 10.02
C ARG A 300 47.77 48.14 8.49
N ASP A 301 48.23 49.26 7.95
CA ASP A 301 48.51 49.51 6.54
C ASP A 301 49.60 48.61 5.96
N ASP A 302 49.42 48.34 4.66
CA ASP A 302 50.40 48.29 3.57
C ASP A 302 51.73 47.53 3.75
N ARG A 303 51.95 46.54 2.86
CA ARG A 303 52.87 46.69 1.71
C ARG A 303 53.02 45.40 0.88
N ARG A 304 52.71 45.56 -0.42
CA ARG A 304 53.47 45.16 -1.63
C ARG A 304 54.07 43.75 -1.79
N GLY A 305 53.69 43.17 -2.93
CA GLY A 305 54.59 42.42 -3.84
C GLY A 305 54.51 40.90 -3.66
N GLY A 306 54.48 40.06 -4.69
CA GLY A 306 54.66 40.23 -6.12
C GLY A 306 54.64 38.83 -6.77
N LYS A 307 54.32 38.80 -8.06
CA LYS A 307 54.34 37.62 -8.94
C LYS A 307 55.64 36.82 -8.86
N ASN A 308 55.55 35.49 -8.97
CA ASN A 308 56.13 34.66 -10.04
C ASN A 308 56.12 33.19 -9.59
N ASP A 309 55.51 32.26 -10.34
CA ASP A 309 55.94 31.64 -11.59
C ASP A 309 56.90 30.45 -11.38
N ARG A 310 56.41 29.28 -11.82
CA ARG A 310 57.12 28.17 -12.47
C ARG A 310 57.97 27.17 -11.65
N ASN A 311 57.62 25.91 -11.96
CA ASN A 311 58.53 24.85 -12.44
C ASN A 311 59.25 23.94 -11.44
N ASN A 312 58.79 22.68 -11.38
CA ASN A 312 59.20 21.57 -12.28
C ASN A 312 59.80 20.35 -11.56
N ASN A 313 59.50 19.18 -12.17
CA ASN A 313 60.22 17.91 -12.12
C ASN A 313 60.15 17.14 -10.77
N ARG A 314 60.06 15.80 -10.72
CA ARG A 314 60.10 14.73 -11.74
C ARG A 314 59.80 13.38 -11.07
N SER A 315 59.59 12.34 -11.91
CA SER A 315 59.64 10.89 -11.64
C SER A 315 58.50 10.32 -10.80
N GLY A 316 57.68 9.37 -11.24
CA GLY A 316 57.85 8.37 -12.30
C GLY A 316 58.05 6.99 -11.66
N ARG A 317 57.02 6.13 -11.68
CA ARG A 317 57.17 4.68 -11.84
C ARG A 317 55.83 3.97 -12.06
N ASP A 318 55.82 3.23 -13.15
CA ASP A 318 54.87 2.23 -13.63
C ASP A 318 54.62 1.05 -12.67
N ARG A 319 53.59 0.28 -13.05
CA ARG A 319 53.26 -1.15 -12.77
C ARG A 319 52.19 -1.33 -11.70
N ASP A 320 51.20 -2.22 -11.82
CA ASP A 320 50.80 -3.19 -12.84
C ASP A 320 49.37 -3.66 -12.45
N ARG A 321 48.62 -4.14 -13.45
CA ARG A 321 47.62 -5.24 -13.42
C ARG A 321 46.67 -5.44 -12.22
N GLY A 322 45.38 -5.56 -12.56
CA GLY A 322 44.45 -6.44 -11.85
C GLY A 322 43.01 -6.35 -12.34
N ARG A 323 42.62 -7.27 -13.23
CA ARG A 323 41.28 -7.43 -13.83
C ARG A 323 40.56 -8.60 -13.15
N ASN A 324 39.23 -8.58 -13.15
CA ASN A 324 38.25 -9.64 -12.82
C ASN A 324 38.03 -9.89 -11.30
N ARG A 325 36.80 -10.10 -10.80
CA ARG A 325 35.54 -10.56 -11.39
C ARG A 325 34.37 -9.69 -10.93
#